data_AF-A0A936GHZ8-F1
#
_entry.id   AF-A0A936GHZ8-F1
#
_cell.length_a   1.000
_cell.length_b   1.000
_cell.length_c   1.000
_cell.angle_alpha   90.00
_cell.angle_beta   90.00
_cell.angle_gamma   90.00
#
_symmetry.space_group_name_H-M   'P 1'
#
loop_
_entity.id
_entity.type
_entity.pdbx_description
1 polymer ?
#
loop_
_entity_poly.entity_id
_entity_poly.type
_entity_poly.pdbx_seq_one_letter_code
_entity_poly.pdbx_strand_id
1 'polypeptide(L)'
;MKNTYFTIALILSFCNFTLLIAQTNQFRGVNWADPRDNFQTGVIYLSGLSSTDTYASASVVADKVIGQFVDLFGSNSVRLPINEATVSTYWNTYTGAIDMALAKGKVIICYWSESSGALPRDINAFWAMWQ
;
A
#
# COMPACT_ATOMS: atom_id res chain seq x y z
N MET A 1 -31.03 28.04 -69.19
CA MET A 1 -29.78 27.34 -68.80
C MET A 1 -30.00 26.76 -67.41
N LYS A 2 -29.89 25.43 -67.29
CA LYS A 2 -30.19 24.67 -66.06
C LYS A 2 -28.97 24.73 -65.12
N ASN A 3 -29.12 25.26 -63.92
CA ASN A 3 -28.12 25.12 -62.86
C ASN A 3 -28.66 24.16 -61.80
N THR A 4 -28.14 22.93 -61.84
CA THR A 4 -28.39 21.87 -60.89
C THR A 4 -27.50 22.10 -59.67
N TYR A 5 -28.08 22.32 -58.49
CA TYR A 5 -27.33 22.37 -57.24
C TYR A 5 -27.13 20.95 -56.71
N PHE A 6 -25.88 20.49 -56.65
CA PHE A 6 -25.50 19.25 -55.98
C PHE A 6 -25.48 19.50 -54.47
N THR A 7 -26.41 18.89 -53.74
CA THR A 7 -26.38 18.87 -52.27
C THR A 7 -25.45 17.74 -51.85
N ILE A 8 -24.32 18.07 -51.22
CA ILE A 8 -23.45 17.09 -50.56
C ILE A 8 -24.05 16.78 -49.19
N ALA A 9 -24.59 15.58 -49.02
CA ALA A 9 -25.01 15.08 -47.72
C ALA A 9 -23.76 14.63 -46.93
N LEU A 10 -23.40 15.36 -45.89
CA LEU A 10 -22.34 14.97 -44.96
C LEU A 10 -22.91 13.90 -44.02
N ILE A 11 -22.52 12.64 -44.22
CA ILE A 11 -22.82 11.56 -43.27
C ILE A 11 -21.84 11.69 -42.11
N LEU A 12 -22.28 12.31 -41.01
CA LEU A 12 -21.58 12.25 -39.72
C LEU A 12 -21.78 10.87 -39.11
N SER A 13 -20.76 10.02 -39.23
CA SER A 13 -20.68 8.78 -38.44
C SER A 13 -20.41 9.15 -36.98
N PHE A 14 -21.35 8.86 -36.09
CA PHE A 14 -21.15 8.98 -34.65
C PHE A 14 -20.17 7.90 -34.20
N CYS A 15 -18.90 8.26 -34.09
CA CYS A 15 -17.91 7.46 -33.39
C CYS A 15 -18.21 7.58 -31.88
N ASN A 16 -18.64 6.49 -31.25
CA ASN A 16 -18.83 6.45 -29.80
C ASN A 16 -17.45 6.53 -29.11
N PHE A 17 -17.02 7.73 -28.77
CA PHE A 17 -15.85 7.93 -27.91
C PHE A 17 -16.25 7.65 -26.46
N THR A 18 -15.86 6.49 -25.93
CA THR A 18 -15.84 6.28 -24.48
C THR A 18 -14.73 7.13 -23.88
N LEU A 19 -15.10 8.07 -23.02
CA LEU A 19 -14.15 8.81 -22.21
C LEU A 19 -13.48 7.83 -21.23
N LEU A 20 -12.24 7.44 -21.51
CA LEU A 20 -11.39 6.73 -20.56
C LEU A 20 -10.92 7.72 -19.50
N ILE A 21 -11.74 7.89 -18.46
CA ILE A 21 -11.28 8.48 -17.21
C ILE A 21 -10.36 7.47 -16.54
N ALA A 22 -9.09 7.85 -16.35
CA ALA A 22 -8.18 7.09 -15.52
C ALA A 22 -8.80 7.00 -14.12
N GLN A 23 -9.20 5.80 -13.71
CA GLN A 23 -9.58 5.56 -12.33
C GLN A 23 -8.29 5.71 -11.51
N THR A 24 -8.25 6.68 -10.60
CA THR A 24 -7.08 6.99 -9.73
C THR A 24 -7.39 6.80 -8.25
N ASN A 25 -8.57 6.29 -7.91
CA ASN A 25 -9.07 6.15 -6.54
C ASN A 25 -8.88 4.74 -5.95
N GLN A 26 -8.10 3.88 -6.61
CA GLN A 26 -7.86 2.49 -6.21
C GLN A 26 -7.09 2.41 -4.89
N PHE A 27 -6.25 3.42 -4.60
CA PHE A 27 -5.50 3.54 -3.36
C PHE A 27 -5.80 4.88 -2.69
N ARG A 28 -6.25 4.81 -1.44
CA ARG A 28 -6.34 5.90 -0.48
C ARG A 28 -5.47 5.47 0.70
N GLY A 29 -4.20 5.82 0.60
CA GLY A 29 -3.13 5.25 1.41
C GLY A 29 -2.86 6.00 2.70
N VAL A 30 -2.51 5.25 3.73
CA VAL A 30 -1.88 5.74 4.97
C VAL A 30 -0.60 4.94 5.26
N ASN A 31 0.30 5.50 6.05
CA ASN A 31 1.48 4.79 6.54
C ASN A 31 1.30 4.47 8.02
N TRP A 32 1.49 3.21 8.41
CA TRP A 32 1.59 2.83 9.82
C TRP A 32 3.05 2.51 10.10
N ALA A 33 3.73 3.36 10.86
CA ALA A 33 5.18 3.36 11.00
C ALA A 33 5.64 3.06 12.43
N ASP A 34 6.94 2.80 12.59
CA ASP A 34 7.59 2.80 13.91
C ASP A 34 7.57 4.22 14.50
N PRO A 35 7.21 4.40 15.78
CA PRO A 35 7.22 5.71 16.42
C PRO A 35 8.64 6.25 16.66
N ARG A 36 9.68 5.41 16.58
CA ARG A 36 11.09 5.81 16.73
C ARG A 36 11.63 6.33 15.40
N ASP A 37 11.77 5.43 14.41
CA ASP A 37 12.11 5.68 13.00
C ASP A 37 12.02 4.33 12.25
N ASN A 38 11.75 4.34 10.94
CA ASN A 38 11.89 3.16 10.08
C ASN A 38 13.34 2.95 9.60
N PHE A 39 14.17 4.01 9.54
CA PHE A 39 15.59 3.93 9.19
C PHE A 39 16.42 3.43 10.39
N GLN A 40 16.24 2.16 10.75
CA GLN A 40 16.95 1.54 11.87
C GLN A 40 17.32 0.09 11.59
N THR A 41 18.26 -0.43 12.39
CA THR A 41 18.78 -1.81 12.29
C THR A 41 17.97 -2.82 13.11
N GLY A 42 17.22 -2.35 14.09
CA GLY A 42 16.39 -3.18 14.96
C GLY A 42 15.06 -3.56 14.33
N VAL A 43 14.28 -4.38 15.04
CA VAL A 43 12.90 -4.68 14.66
C VAL A 43 12.10 -3.38 14.57
N ILE A 44 11.34 -3.25 13.48
CA ILE A 44 10.35 -2.20 13.29
C ILE A 44 9.07 -2.62 14.01
N TYR A 45 8.77 -1.94 15.11
CA TYR A 45 7.54 -2.10 15.86
C TYR A 45 6.56 -1.03 15.40
N LEU A 46 5.50 -1.44 14.68
CA LEU A 46 4.43 -0.52 14.28
C LEU A 46 3.88 0.22 15.50
N SER A 47 3.54 1.50 15.34
CA SER A 47 3.02 2.34 16.44
C SER A 47 1.88 1.63 17.19
N GLY A 48 2.08 1.39 18.49
CA GLY A 48 1.16 0.63 19.34
C GLY A 48 1.56 -0.84 19.59
N LEU A 49 2.58 -1.34 18.89
CA LEU A 49 3.20 -2.64 19.13
C LEU A 49 4.53 -2.50 19.89
N SER A 50 4.97 -3.59 20.49
CA SER A 50 6.15 -3.72 21.34
C SER A 50 6.82 -5.08 21.16
N SER A 51 8.02 -5.26 21.70
CA SER A 51 8.74 -6.55 21.63
C SER A 51 8.03 -7.72 22.31
N THR A 52 7.04 -7.45 23.18
CA THR A 52 6.28 -8.49 23.90
C THR A 52 4.99 -8.89 23.20
N ASP A 53 4.64 -8.21 22.10
CA ASP A 53 3.44 -8.54 21.36
C ASP A 53 3.55 -9.88 20.64
N THR A 54 2.39 -10.49 20.48
CA THR A 54 2.18 -11.76 19.78
C THR A 54 1.35 -11.50 18.54
N TYR A 55 1.25 -12.48 17.65
CA TYR A 55 0.30 -12.44 16.53
C TYR A 55 -1.08 -11.93 16.97
N ALA A 56 -1.65 -12.49 18.05
CA ALA A 56 -2.99 -12.16 18.51
C ALA A 56 -3.10 -10.72 19.02
N SER A 57 -2.15 -10.25 19.83
CA SER A 57 -2.19 -8.87 20.33
C SER A 57 -1.93 -7.87 19.20
N ALA A 58 -1.05 -8.18 18.24
CA ALA A 58 -0.83 -7.37 17.05
C ALA A 58 -2.06 -7.26 16.16
N SER A 59 -2.81 -8.35 15.97
CA SER A 59 -4.10 -8.31 15.26
C SER A 59 -5.11 -7.40 15.95
N VAL A 60 -5.19 -7.42 17.28
CA VAL A 60 -6.10 -6.54 18.04
C VAL A 60 -5.72 -5.07 17.89
N VAL A 61 -4.42 -4.75 17.95
CA VAL A 61 -3.94 -3.37 17.73
C VAL A 61 -4.21 -2.93 16.29
N ALA A 62 -3.94 -3.79 15.31
CA ALA A 62 -4.20 -3.52 13.90
C ALA A 62 -5.69 -3.29 13.62
N ASP A 63 -6.58 -4.07 14.25
CA ASP A 63 -8.03 -3.89 14.09
C ASP A 63 -8.46 -2.46 14.47
N LYS A 64 -7.94 -1.97 15.61
CA LYS A 64 -8.21 -0.61 16.09
C LYS A 64 -7.60 0.46 15.20
N VAL A 65 -6.29 0.36 14.92
CA VAL A 65 -5.56 1.41 14.17
C VAL A 65 -6.05 1.49 12.73
N ILE A 66 -6.14 0.35 12.03
CA ILE A 66 -6.61 0.32 10.64
C ILE A 66 -8.10 0.64 10.56
N GLY A 67 -8.91 0.18 11.53
CA GLY A 67 -10.32 0.57 11.63
C GLY A 67 -10.48 2.10 11.68
N GLN A 68 -9.72 2.78 12.54
CA GLN A 68 -9.73 4.24 12.60
C GLN A 68 -9.25 4.90 11.31
N PHE A 69 -8.28 4.34 10.60
CA PHE A 69 -7.87 4.87 9.29
C PHE A 69 -8.97 4.76 8.24
N VAL A 70 -9.74 3.68 8.26
CA VAL A 70 -10.92 3.52 7.40
C VAL A 70 -11.99 4.53 7.79
N ASP A 71 -12.34 4.61 9.07
CA ASP A 71 -13.48 5.42 9.55
C ASP A 71 -13.23 6.93 9.45
N LEU A 72 -12.02 7.38 9.78
CA LEU A 72 -11.69 8.82 9.85
C LEU A 72 -11.18 9.38 8.52
N PHE A 73 -10.46 8.58 7.73
CA PHE A 73 -9.80 9.06 6.52
C PHE A 73 -10.35 8.41 5.24
N GLY A 74 -11.28 7.44 5.35
CA GLY A 74 -11.76 6.69 4.19
C GLY A 74 -10.66 5.87 3.52
N SER A 75 -9.59 5.53 4.25
CA SER A 75 -8.46 4.79 3.72
C SER A 75 -8.91 3.39 3.28
N ASN A 76 -8.31 2.87 2.22
CA ASN A 76 -8.51 1.49 1.75
C ASN A 76 -7.19 0.73 1.58
N SER A 77 -6.08 1.34 2.02
CA SER A 77 -4.75 0.76 1.89
C SER A 77 -3.81 1.30 2.95
N VAL A 78 -2.97 0.44 3.51
CA VAL A 78 -1.92 0.81 4.46
C VAL A 78 -0.56 0.34 3.95
N ARG A 79 0.45 1.20 4.10
CA ARG A 79 1.86 0.86 3.88
C ARG A 79 2.53 0.50 5.20
N LEU A 80 3.15 -0.66 5.23
CA LEU A 80 3.81 -1.25 6.39
C LEU A 80 5.34 -1.36 6.13
N PRO A 81 6.18 -0.74 6.96
CA PRO A 81 7.63 -0.76 6.82
C PRO A 81 8.25 -2.07 7.33
N ILE A 82 9.16 -2.66 6.57
CA ILE A 82 9.93 -3.85 6.97
C ILE A 82 11.43 -3.63 6.78
N ASN A 83 12.21 -4.42 7.51
CA ASN A 83 13.64 -4.61 7.33
C ASN A 83 14.00 -6.08 7.66
N GLU A 84 15.27 -6.42 7.54
CA GLU A 84 15.81 -7.76 7.80
C GLU A 84 15.50 -8.23 9.22
N ALA A 85 15.70 -7.37 10.23
CA ALA A 85 15.45 -7.71 11.63
C ALA A 85 13.96 -8.05 11.87
N THR A 86 13.05 -7.29 11.26
CA THR A 86 11.61 -7.48 11.39
C THR A 86 11.19 -8.84 10.82
N VAL A 87 11.67 -9.19 9.62
CA VAL A 87 11.32 -10.47 8.97
C VAL A 87 12.03 -11.66 9.62
N SER A 88 13.27 -11.52 10.09
CA SER A 88 13.99 -12.64 10.69
C SER A 88 13.55 -12.97 12.12
N THR A 89 13.10 -11.99 12.91
CA THR A 89 12.88 -12.19 14.36
C THR A 89 11.47 -11.92 14.84
N TYR A 90 10.66 -11.17 14.08
CA TYR A 90 9.36 -10.68 14.55
C TYR A 90 8.22 -10.95 13.56
N TRP A 91 8.50 -11.73 12.51
CA TRP A 91 7.58 -11.92 11.38
C TRP A 91 6.24 -12.53 11.76
N ASN A 92 6.22 -13.49 12.68
CA ASN A 92 4.96 -14.07 13.14
C ASN A 92 4.05 -13.02 13.79
N THR A 93 4.59 -12.18 14.68
CA THR A 93 3.80 -11.10 15.27
C THR A 93 3.40 -10.06 14.23
N TYR A 94 4.32 -9.67 13.35
CA TYR A 94 4.05 -8.71 12.27
C TYR A 94 2.97 -9.22 11.30
N THR A 95 2.91 -10.53 11.04
CA THR A 95 1.89 -11.19 10.21
C THR A 95 0.49 -11.00 10.79
N GLY A 96 0.33 -11.02 12.12
CA GLY A 96 -0.95 -10.75 12.77
C GLY A 96 -1.51 -9.35 12.46
N ALA A 97 -0.61 -8.36 12.32
CA ALA A 97 -1.00 -7.02 11.87
C ALA A 97 -1.31 -6.98 10.36
N ILE A 98 -0.53 -7.68 9.53
CA ILE A 98 -0.75 -7.77 8.08
C ILE A 98 -2.12 -8.41 7.78
N ASP A 99 -2.43 -9.55 8.39
CA ASP A 99 -3.67 -10.29 8.12
C ASP A 99 -4.91 -9.46 8.48
N MET A 100 -4.87 -8.77 9.62
CA MET A 100 -5.96 -7.87 10.03
C MET A 100 -6.08 -6.66 9.11
N ALA A 101 -4.97 -6.10 8.65
CA ALA A 101 -4.99 -5.02 7.67
C ALA A 101 -5.57 -5.48 6.31
N LEU A 102 -5.22 -6.69 5.86
CA LEU A 102 -5.77 -7.32 4.65
C LEU A 102 -7.27 -7.58 4.75
N ALA A 103 -7.78 -7.89 5.95
CA ALA A 103 -9.21 -8.04 6.17
C ALA A 103 -10.00 -6.72 5.97
N LYS A 104 -9.32 -5.57 6.03
CA LYS A 104 -9.93 -4.23 5.91
C LYS A 104 -9.59 -3.51 4.60
N GLY A 105 -8.55 -3.94 3.89
CA GLY A 105 -8.10 -3.26 2.68
C GLY A 105 -6.85 -3.87 2.07
N LYS A 106 -6.07 -3.04 1.38
CA LYS A 106 -4.83 -3.45 0.71
C LYS A 106 -3.63 -3.18 1.61
N VAL A 107 -2.66 -4.07 1.58
CA VAL A 107 -1.38 -3.87 2.27
C VAL A 107 -0.27 -3.65 1.25
N ILE A 108 0.53 -2.63 1.48
CA ILE A 108 1.78 -2.37 0.75
C ILE A 108 2.93 -2.63 1.71
N ILE A 109 3.70 -3.67 1.46
CA ILE A 109 4.94 -3.91 2.21
C ILE A 109 6.05 -3.08 1.58
N CYS A 110 6.79 -2.34 2.41
CA CYS A 110 7.89 -1.50 1.93
C CYS A 110 9.15 -1.72 2.75
N TYR A 111 10.23 -2.04 2.04
CA TYR A 111 11.56 -2.14 2.64
C TYR A 111 12.09 -0.75 3.05
N TRP A 112 12.74 -0.68 4.21
CA TRP A 112 13.49 0.48 4.70
C TRP A 112 14.87 0.03 5.17
N SER A 113 15.91 0.70 4.65
CA SER A 113 17.31 0.45 4.99
C SER A 113 17.74 1.26 6.21
N GLU A 114 18.82 0.84 6.87
CA GLU A 114 19.46 1.57 7.99
C GLU A 114 20.20 2.86 7.56
N SER A 115 20.49 3.01 6.27
CA SER A 115 21.13 4.22 5.73
C SER A 115 20.11 5.06 4.96
N SER A 116 20.38 6.36 4.81
CA SER A 116 19.56 7.32 4.05
C SER A 116 19.35 6.97 2.56
N GLY A 117 19.85 5.82 2.09
CA GLY A 117 19.54 5.25 0.79
C GLY A 117 18.40 4.22 0.84
N ALA A 118 17.51 4.27 -0.14
CA ALA A 118 16.41 3.29 -0.29
C ALA A 118 16.88 1.86 -0.67
N LEU A 119 18.19 1.63 -0.76
CA LEU A 119 18.77 0.35 -1.16
C LEU A 119 19.16 -0.49 0.06
N PRO A 120 18.96 -1.82 0.01
CA PRO A 120 19.51 -2.70 1.02
C PRO A 120 21.03 -2.56 1.11
N ARG A 121 21.57 -2.51 2.34
CA ARG A 121 23.03 -2.56 2.54
C ARG A 121 23.59 -3.91 2.08
N ASP A 122 22.84 -4.97 2.35
CA ASP A 122 23.16 -6.33 1.94
C ASP A 122 22.01 -6.88 1.10
N ILE A 123 22.23 -6.97 -0.21
CA ILE A 123 21.23 -7.48 -1.14
C ILE A 123 20.95 -8.98 -0.93
N ASN A 124 21.92 -9.74 -0.43
CA ASN A 124 21.71 -11.16 -0.14
C ASN A 124 20.82 -11.32 1.09
N ALA A 125 21.03 -10.51 2.13
CA ALA A 125 20.16 -10.49 3.30
C ALA A 125 18.72 -10.09 2.93
N PHE A 126 18.56 -9.08 2.05
CA PHE A 126 17.25 -8.72 1.51
C PHE A 126 16.55 -9.88 0.81
N TRP A 127 17.25 -10.63 -0.05
CA TRP A 127 16.65 -11.78 -0.74
C TRP A 127 16.36 -12.95 0.20
N ALA A 128 17.18 -13.15 1.24
CA ALA A 128 16.96 -14.19 2.25
C ALA A 128 15.69 -13.97 3.08
N MET A 129 15.14 -12.75 3.12
CA MET A 129 13.85 -12.47 3.78
C MET A 129 12.66 -13.18 3.13
N TRP A 130 12.79 -13.61 1.86
CA TRP A 130 11.69 -14.13 1.04
C TRP A 130 11.81 -15.61 0.68
N GLN A 131 12.76 -16.31 1.31
CA GLN A 131 12.97 -17.75 1.14
C GLN A 131 12.19 -18.53 2.20
#